data_AF-A0A453SZQ4-F1
#
_entry.id   AF-A0A453SZQ4-F1
#
_cell.length_a   1.000
_cell.length_b   1.000
_cell.length_c   1.000
_cell.angle_alpha   90.00
_cell.angle_beta   90.00
_cell.angle_gamma   90.00
#
_symmetry.space_group_name_H-M   'P 1'
#
loop_
_entity.id
_entity.type
_entity.pdbx_description
1 polymer ?
#
loop_
_entity_poly.entity_id
_entity_poly.type
_entity_poly.pdbx_seq_one_letter_code
_entity_poly.pdbx_strand_id
1 'polypeptide(L)' 'MGRRILNDALRTMVNAERRGKAMAQLQPISGVMISFLNIMKHRGIRST' A
#
# COMPACT_ATOMS: atom_id res chain seq x y z
N MET A 1 -14.12 -0.32 10.21
CA MET A 1 -13.53 0.68 9.28
C MET A 1 -12.10 0.35 8.85
N GLY A 2 -11.17 -0.03 9.74
CA GLY A 2 -9.76 -0.28 9.38
C GLY A 2 -9.48 -1.34 8.29
N ARG A 3 -10.26 -2.45 8.24
CA ARG A 3 -10.11 -3.48 7.19
C ARG A 3 -10.38 -2.95 5.77
N ARG A 4 -11.27 -1.97 5.62
CA ARG A 4 -11.65 -1.40 4.32
C ARG A 4 -10.54 -0.51 3.77
N ILE A 5 -9.95 0.31 4.63
CA ILE A 5 -8.85 1.23 4.30
C ILE A 5 -7.60 0.47 3.81
N LEU A 6 -7.25 -0.65 4.47
CA LEU A 6 -6.14 -1.48 4.01
C LEU A 6 -6.42 -2.11 2.64
N ASN A 7 -7.64 -2.61 2.41
CA ASN A 7 -8.00 -3.22 1.13
C ASN A 7 -7.97 -2.20 -0.03
N ASP A 8 -8.52 -1.00 0.20
CA ASP A 8 -8.53 0.07 -0.80
C ASP A 8 -7.11 0.53 -1.14
N ALA A 9 -6.23 0.60 -0.15
CA ALA A 9 -4.82 0.93 -0.35
C ALA A 9 -4.06 -0.13 -1.16
N LEU A 10 -4.21 -1.41 -0.80
CA LEU A 10 -3.61 -2.53 -1.53
C LEU A 10 -4.05 -2.55 -2.99
N ARG A 11 -5.36 -2.34 -3.22
CA ARG A 11 -5.94 -2.31 -4.56
C ARG A 11 -5.40 -1.13 -5.38
N THR A 12 -5.16 0.02 -4.73
CA THR A 12 -4.54 1.19 -5.36
C THR A 12 -3.09 0.94 -5.77
N MET A 13 -2.29 0.32 -4.89
CA MET A 13 -0.91 -0.07 -5.21
C MET A 13 -0.84 -1.04 -6.39
N VAL A 14 -1.61 -2.14 -6.35
CA VAL A 14 -1.64 -3.13 -7.44
C VAL A 14 -2.12 -2.52 -8.76
N ASN A 15 -3.10 -1.63 -8.73
CA ASN A 15 -3.56 -0.94 -9.93
C ASN A 15 -2.51 0.04 -10.49
N ALA A 16 -1.72 0.69 -9.62
CA ALA A 16 -0.62 1.56 -10.04
C ALA A 16 0.51 0.75 -10.69
N GLU A 17 0.90 -0.38 -10.08
CA GLU A 17 1.88 -1.32 -10.62
C GLU A 17 1.43 -1.87 -11.98
N ARG A 18 0.18 -2.32 -12.09
CA ARG A 18 -0.40 -2.80 -13.37
C ARG A 18 -0.39 -1.74 -14.47
N ARG A 19 -0.41 -0.46 -14.11
CA ARG A 19 -0.33 0.68 -15.05
C ARG A 19 1.12 1.13 -15.31
N GLY A 20 2.12 0.43 -14.77
CA GLY A 20 3.53 0.79 -14.91
C GLY A 20 3.94 2.03 -14.14
N LYS A 21 3.14 2.46 -13.14
CA LYS A 21 3.50 3.60 -12.30
C LYS A 21 4.52 3.17 -11.25
N ALA A 22 5.58 3.97 -11.11
CA ALA A 22 6.59 3.76 -10.07
C ALA A 22 6.14 4.19 -8.67
N MET A 23 5.01 4.90 -8.54
CA MET A 23 4.52 5.41 -7.26
C MET A 23 2.98 5.36 -7.18
N ALA A 24 2.46 5.01 -6.01
CA ALA A 24 1.03 5.07 -5.67
C ALA A 24 0.78 6.04 -4.51
N GLN A 25 -0.09 7.03 -4.72
CA GLN A 25 -0.54 7.90 -3.64
C GLN A 25 -1.67 7.22 -2.86
N LEU A 26 -1.46 6.99 -1.57
CA LEU A 26 -2.42 6.33 -0.69
C LEU A 26 -3.03 7.35 0.27
N GLN A 27 -4.35 7.56 0.17
CA GLN A 27 -5.11 8.39 1.10
C GLN A 27 -6.52 7.81 1.28
N PRO A 28 -7.08 7.79 2.51
CA PRO A 28 -6.45 8.14 3.79
C PRO A 28 -5.45 7.06 4.28
N ILE A 29 -4.48 7.45 5.11
CA ILE A 29 -3.51 6.53 5.73
C ILE A 29 -3.95 6.18 7.16
N SER A 30 -3.82 4.91 7.54
CA SER A 30 -4.05 4.44 8.92
C SER A 30 -2.79 3.84 9.54
N GLY A 31 -2.71 3.79 10.87
CA GLY A 31 -1.57 3.17 11.57
C GLY A 31 -1.32 1.72 11.14
N VAL A 32 -2.38 0.96 10.85
CA VAL A 32 -2.29 -0.42 10.33
C VAL A 32 -1.59 -0.48 8.97
N MET A 33 -1.86 0.49 8.08
CA MET A 33 -1.16 0.57 6.79
C MET A 33 0.33 0.88 6.96
N ILE A 34 0.69 1.77 7.88
CA ILE A 34 2.08 2.10 8.17
C ILE A 34 2.83 0.85 8.66
N SER A 35 2.26 0.11 9.62
CA SER A 35 2.83 -1.15 10.09
C SER A 35 2.98 -2.17 8.95
N PHE A 36 1.98 -2.27 8.07
CA PHE A 36 2.02 -3.18 6.92
C PHE A 36 3.11 -2.81 5.92
N LEU A 37 3.22 -1.53 5.54
CA LEU A 37 4.27 -1.04 4.64
C LEU A 37 5.67 -1.23 5.23
N ASN A 38 5.84 -1.03 6.54
CA ASN A 38 7.09 -1.32 7.22
C ASN A 38 7.43 -2.81 7.13
N ILE A 39 6.47 -3.71 7.34
CA ILE A 39 6.67 -5.16 7.19
C ILE A 39 7.07 -5.50 5.74
N MET A 40 6.41 -4.93 4.74
CA MET A 40 6.77 -5.13 3.33
C MET A 40 8.22 -4.69 3.05
N LYS A 41 8.59 -3.48 3.53
CA LYS A 41 9.96 -2.95 3.41
C LYS A 41 10.98 -3.87 4.08
N HIS A 42 10.70 -4.35 5.29
CA HIS A 42 11.58 -5.27 6.01
C HIS A 42 11.74 -6.62 5.32
N ARG A 43 10.71 -7.09 4.59
CA ARG A 43 10.74 -8.35 3.84
C ARG A 43 11.33 -8.23 2.43
N GLY A 44 11.78 -7.03 2.03
CA GLY A 44 12.27 -6.77 0.67
C GLY A 44 11.17 -6.78 -0.40
N ILE A 45 9.90 -6.73 0.01
CA ILE A 45 8.76 -6.58 -0.90
C ILE A 45 8.72 -5.08 -1.25
N ARG A 46 9.15 -4.78 -2.47
CA ARG A 46 9.42 -3.43 -2.97
C ARG A 46 8.19 -2.53 -2.75
N SER A 47 8.35 -1.52 -1.89
CA SER A 47 7.40 -0.42 -1.69
C SER A 47 7.72 0.63 -2.75
N THR A 48 7.11 0.53 -3.93
CA THR A 48 7.12 1.60 -4.95
C THR A 48 5.71 2.16 -5.09
#